data_AF-A0A496SPB7-F1
#
_entry.id   AF-A0A496SPB7-F1
#
_cell.length_a   1.000
_cell.length_b   1.000
_cell.length_c   1.000
_cell.angle_alpha   90.00
_cell.angle_beta   90.00
_cell.angle_gamma   90.00
#
_symmetry.space_group_name_H-M   'P 1'
#
loop_
_entity.id
_entity.type
_entity.pdbx_description
1 polymer ?
#
loop_
_entity_poly.entity_id
_entity_poly.type
_entity_poly.pdbx_seq_one_letter_code
_entity_poly.pdbx_strand_id
1 'polypeptide(L)'
;MSSNQSGEGEIHKNIVEADLVDCMVALPDKLFYTVQIPACLWFIARDKKRGRGLGGKPLRDRSGEVLFIDARQMGVMVDRTHRELTEEDIRKIADTYHNLPEIGGTEVWILKNC
;
A
#
# COMPACT_ATOMS: atom_id res chain seq x y z
N MET A 1 3.74 -0.40 -13.61
CA MET A 1 3.26 -1.77 -13.35
C MET A 1 2.72 -2.35 -14.65
N SER A 2 3.60 -2.76 -15.56
CA SER A 2 3.23 -3.34 -16.86
C SER A 2 4.30 -4.35 -17.26
N SER A 3 4.31 -5.50 -16.59
CA SER A 3 4.95 -6.73 -17.07
C SER A 3 3.85 -7.62 -17.64
N ASN A 4 3.79 -7.74 -18.97
CA ASN A 4 2.94 -8.73 -19.65
C ASN A 4 3.61 -10.12 -19.62
N GLN A 5 4.21 -10.51 -18.48
CA GLN A 5 4.70 -11.87 -18.32
C GLN A 5 3.51 -12.78 -18.03
N SER A 6 3.42 -13.86 -18.82
CA SER A 6 2.27 -14.77 -18.93
C SER A 6 1.68 -15.16 -17.57
N GLY A 7 0.47 -14.67 -17.28
CA GLY A 7 -0.34 -15.09 -16.13
C GLY A 7 -0.38 -14.14 -14.93
N GLU A 8 0.51 -13.14 -14.84
CA GLU A 8 0.49 -12.17 -13.72
C GLU A 8 -0.82 -11.38 -13.65
N GLY A 9 -1.38 -11.01 -14.80
CA GLY A 9 -2.67 -10.31 -14.87
C GLY A 9 -3.82 -11.11 -14.26
N GLU A 10 -3.87 -12.42 -14.54
CA GLU A 10 -4.89 -13.31 -13.97
C GLU A 10 -4.67 -13.52 -12.47
N ILE A 11 -3.42 -13.64 -12.02
CA ILE A 11 -3.10 -13.76 -10.60
C ILE A 11 -3.53 -12.49 -9.85
N HIS A 12 -3.15 -11.31 -10.33
CA HIS A 12 -3.52 -10.03 -9.72
C HIS A 12 -5.04 -9.85 -9.68
N LYS A 13 -5.71 -10.17 -10.79
CA LYS A 13 -7.17 -10.14 -10.87
C LYS A 13 -7.79 -11.06 -9.83
N ASN A 14 -7.37 -12.31 -9.76
CA ASN A 14 -7.92 -13.29 -8.82
C ASN A 14 -7.70 -12.89 -7.36
N ILE A 15 -6.55 -12.33 -7.01
CA ILE A 15 -6.26 -11.90 -5.63
C ILE A 15 -7.13 -10.68 -5.24
N VAL A 16 -7.37 -9.76 -6.18
CA VAL A 16 -8.24 -8.59 -5.95
C VAL A 16 -9.71 -9.01 -5.88
N GLU A 17 -10.18 -9.86 -6.82
CA GLU A 17 -11.55 -10.37 -6.84
C GLU A 17 -11.88 -11.25 -5.61
N ALA A 18 -10.88 -11.94 -5.05
CA ALA A 18 -11.00 -12.68 -3.80
C ALA A 18 -10.97 -11.79 -2.54
N ASP A 19 -10.96 -10.46 -2.68
CA ASP A 19 -10.93 -9.48 -1.59
C ASP A 19 -9.74 -9.66 -0.63
N LEU A 20 -8.60 -10.14 -1.13
CA LEU A 20 -7.43 -10.44 -0.29
C LEU A 20 -6.50 -9.24 -0.12
N VAL A 21 -6.50 -8.29 -1.06
CA VAL A 21 -5.62 -7.11 -1.01
C VAL A 21 -6.22 -6.05 -0.09
N ASP A 22 -5.61 -5.78 1.07
CA ASP A 22 -6.09 -4.78 2.04
C ASP A 22 -5.54 -3.38 1.69
N CYS A 23 -4.25 -3.31 1.33
CA CYS A 23 -3.59 -2.05 0.98
C CYS A 23 -2.47 -2.26 -0.04
N MET A 24 -2.28 -1.30 -0.93
CA MET A 24 -1.15 -1.21 -1.86
C MET A 24 -0.43 0.13 -1.69
N VAL A 25 0.89 0.11 -1.54
CA VAL A 25 1.71 1.31 -1.39
C VAL A 25 2.70 1.40 -2.55
N ALA A 26 2.60 2.45 -3.38
CA ALA A 26 3.62 2.75 -4.38
C ALA A 26 4.77 3.51 -3.73
N LEU A 27 5.98 2.94 -3.75
CA LEU A 27 7.15 3.51 -3.08
C LEU A 27 7.90 4.51 -3.98
N PRO A 28 8.73 5.41 -3.42
CA PRO A 28 9.62 6.24 -4.21
C PRO A 28 10.52 5.42 -5.14
N ASP A 29 10.76 5.99 -6.32
CA ASP A 29 11.85 5.54 -7.17
C ASP A 29 13.18 5.71 -6.42
N LYS A 30 14.23 4.98 -6.82
CA LYS A 30 15.57 5.10 -6.24
C LYS A 30 15.70 4.71 -4.76
N LEU A 31 14.77 3.92 -4.24
CA LEU A 31 14.85 3.39 -2.88
C LEU A 31 15.92 2.30 -2.72
N PHE A 32 16.22 1.54 -3.78
CA PHE A 32 17.19 0.45 -3.71
C PHE A 32 18.58 0.89 -4.20
N TYR A 33 19.60 0.50 -3.43
CA TYR A 33 21.00 0.80 -3.70
C TYR A 33 21.57 0.09 -4.93
N THR A 34 21.02 -1.06 -5.32
CA THR A 34 21.61 -1.94 -6.33
C THR A 34 20.82 -2.05 -7.63
N VAL A 35 19.52 -1.71 -7.63
CA VAL A 35 18.63 -1.82 -8.79
C VAL A 35 17.74 -0.59 -8.92
N GLN A 36 17.60 -0.07 -10.14
CA GLN A 36 16.75 1.08 -10.45
C GLN A 36 15.37 0.60 -10.89
N ILE A 37 14.63 -0.05 -9.98
CA ILE A 37 13.29 -0.58 -10.25
C ILE A 37 12.32 0.02 -9.22
N PRO A 38 11.20 0.63 -9.67
CA PRO A 38 10.16 1.05 -8.75
C PRO A 38 9.53 -0.16 -8.07
N ALA A 39 9.34 -0.07 -6.74
CA ALA A 39 8.67 -1.11 -5.97
C ALA A 39 7.32 -0.64 -5.43
N CYS A 40 6.52 -1.62 -5.05
CA CYS A 40 5.30 -1.40 -4.27
C CYS A 40 5.20 -2.46 -3.18
N LEU A 41 4.51 -2.12 -2.10
CA LEU A 41 4.16 -3.04 -1.03
C LEU A 41 2.70 -3.46 -1.19
N TRP A 42 2.43 -4.77 -1.05
CA TRP A 42 1.09 -5.34 -1.04
C TRP A 42 0.83 -5.90 0.36
N PHE A 43 -0.16 -5.34 1.03
CA PHE A 43 -0.68 -5.85 2.29
C PHE A 43 -1.86 -6.77 2.00
N ILE A 44 -1.75 -8.01 2.44
CA ILE A 44 -2.75 -9.05 2.18
C ILE A 44 -3.38 -9.46 3.51
N ALA A 45 -4.71 -9.50 3.54
CA ALA A 45 -5.49 -9.95 4.69
C ALA A 45 -6.53 -10.98 4.23
N ARG A 46 -6.54 -12.16 4.87
CA ARG A 46 -7.57 -13.19 4.61
C ARG A 46 -8.90 -12.87 5.28
N ASP A 47 -8.86 -12.09 6.34
CA ASP A 47 -10.04 -11.61 7.06
C ASP A 47 -9.95 -10.10 7.22
N LYS A 48 -10.86 -9.40 6.54
CA LYS A 48 -11.01 -7.95 6.60
C LYS A 48 -12.19 -7.50 7.47
N LYS A 49 -12.91 -8.45 8.07
CA LYS A 49 -14.07 -8.15 8.92
C LYS A 49 -13.65 -7.47 10.20
N ARG A 50 -14.65 -6.96 10.94
CA ARG A 50 -14.44 -6.40 12.28
C ARG A 50 -13.65 -7.38 13.15
N GLY A 51 -12.57 -6.89 13.76
CA GLY A 51 -11.63 -7.75 14.48
C GLY A 51 -10.76 -6.97 15.44
N ARG A 52 -9.65 -7.59 15.88
CA ARG A 52 -8.62 -6.93 16.68
C ARG A 52 -7.29 -6.94 15.93
N GLY A 53 -6.72 -5.76 15.77
CA GLY A 53 -5.40 -5.55 15.21
C GLY A 53 -4.31 -5.69 16.26
N LEU A 54 -3.10 -5.29 15.90
CA LEU A 54 -1.94 -5.31 16.79
C LEU A 54 -2.24 -4.51 18.07
N GLY A 55 -1.88 -5.08 19.23
CA GLY A 55 -2.15 -4.46 20.54
C GLY A 55 -3.62 -4.48 20.95
N GLY A 56 -4.47 -5.29 20.30
CA GLY A 56 -5.88 -5.45 20.67
C GLY A 56 -6.79 -4.31 20.20
N LYS A 57 -6.27 -3.37 19.39
CA LYS A 57 -7.05 -2.26 18.84
C LYS A 57 -8.20 -2.79 17.99
N PRO A 58 -9.44 -2.31 18.16
CA PRO A 58 -10.55 -2.72 17.32
C PRO A 58 -10.28 -2.29 15.88
N LEU A 59 -10.47 -3.22 14.94
CA LEU A 59 -10.45 -2.95 13.51
C LEU A 59 -11.90 -2.85 13.02
N ARG A 60 -12.16 -1.87 12.16
CA ARG A 60 -13.41 -1.82 11.41
C ARG A 60 -13.48 -2.92 10.36
N ASP A 61 -14.69 -3.15 9.85
CA ASP A 61 -14.89 -3.95 8.65
C ASP A 61 -14.30 -3.19 7.45
N ARG A 62 -13.46 -3.85 6.67
CA ARG A 62 -12.84 -3.34 5.44
C ARG A 62 -13.11 -4.26 4.25
N SER A 63 -14.05 -5.20 4.38
CA SER A 63 -14.40 -6.11 3.30
C SER A 63 -14.89 -5.35 2.07
N GLY A 64 -14.36 -5.72 0.91
CA GLY A 64 -14.64 -5.06 -0.37
C GLY A 64 -13.91 -3.73 -0.58
N GLU A 65 -13.05 -3.32 0.36
CA GLU A 65 -12.25 -2.10 0.25
C GLU A 65 -10.77 -2.43 0.03
N VAL A 66 -10.10 -1.57 -0.74
CA VAL A 66 -8.65 -1.61 -0.96
C VAL A 66 -8.09 -0.21 -0.84
N LEU A 67 -7.15 0.00 0.08
CA LEU A 67 -6.45 1.28 0.23
C LEU A 67 -5.26 1.36 -0.74
N PHE A 68 -5.14 2.47 -1.47
CA PHE A 68 -3.97 2.78 -2.29
C PHE A 68 -3.25 4.02 -1.76
N ILE A 69 -1.99 3.86 -1.38
CA ILE A 69 -1.12 4.95 -0.92
C ILE A 69 -0.08 5.23 -2.01
N ASP A 70 -0.04 6.45 -2.52
CA ASP A 70 1.00 6.89 -3.45
C ASP A 70 2.10 7.66 -2.70
N ALA A 71 3.16 6.95 -2.31
CA ALA A 71 4.31 7.51 -1.61
C ALA A 71 5.46 7.87 -2.56
N ARG A 72 5.25 7.87 -3.89
CA ARG A 72 6.35 8.05 -4.87
C ARG A 72 7.11 9.38 -4.73
N GLN A 73 6.46 10.40 -4.18
CA GLN A 73 7.03 11.74 -3.98
C GLN A 73 7.66 11.94 -2.60
N MET A 74 7.47 11.01 -1.67
CA MET A 74 7.95 11.09 -0.28
C MET A 74 9.45 10.79 -0.18
N GLY A 75 10.07 11.09 0.95
CA GLY A 75 11.49 10.83 1.20
C GLY A 75 12.44 11.92 0.71
N VAL A 76 13.71 11.77 1.10
CA VAL A 76 14.79 12.73 0.84
C VAL A 76 15.90 12.09 0.02
N MET A 77 16.54 12.87 -0.85
CA MET A 77 17.73 12.41 -1.56
C MET A 77 18.90 12.40 -0.57
N VAL A 78 19.42 11.20 -0.28
CA VAL A 78 20.61 11.04 0.58
C VAL A 78 21.91 11.17 -0.21
N ASP A 79 21.85 10.92 -1.51
CA ASP A 79 22.88 11.24 -2.48
C ASP A 79 22.25 11.61 -3.85
N ARG A 80 23.03 11.62 -4.94
CA ARG A 80 22.52 11.99 -6.28
C ARG A 80 21.57 10.93 -6.89
N THR A 81 21.60 9.71 -6.39
CA THR A 81 21.00 8.51 -6.98
C THR A 81 20.07 7.75 -6.04
N HIS A 82 20.09 8.02 -4.74
CA HIS A 82 19.29 7.29 -3.74
C HIS A 82 18.39 8.22 -2.94
N ARG A 83 17.19 7.70 -2.66
CA ARG A 83 16.18 8.35 -1.85
C ARG A 83 15.85 7.45 -0.66
N GLU A 84 15.73 8.06 0.51
CA GLU A 84 15.30 7.35 1.72
C GLU A 84 14.02 7.96 2.26
N LEU A 85 13.12 7.09 2.73
CA LEU A 85 11.96 7.51 3.50
C LEU A 85 12.42 7.89 4.90
N THR A 86 12.07 9.10 5.33
CA THR A 86 12.35 9.56 6.69
C THR A 86 11.41 8.85 7.68
N GLU A 87 11.73 8.89 8.97
CA GLU A 87 10.82 8.38 10.02
C GLU A 87 9.45 9.08 10.00
N GLU A 88 9.40 10.34 9.57
CA GLU A 88 8.14 11.07 9.40
C GLU A 88 7.34 10.50 8.22
N ASP A 89 7.99 10.24 7.08
CA ASP A 89 7.34 9.62 5.92
C ASP A 89 6.77 8.24 6.28
N ILE A 90 7.57 7.41 6.96
CA ILE A 90 7.18 6.06 7.40
C ILE A 90 5.99 6.15 8.36
N ARG A 91 6.03 7.06 9.34
CA ARG A 91 4.91 7.27 10.27
C ARG A 91 3.66 7.69 9.53
N LYS A 92 3.76 8.63 8.59
CA LYS A 92 2.60 9.10 7.81
C LYS A 92 1.97 7.97 6.98
N ILE A 93 2.77 7.12 6.34
CA ILE A 93 2.27 5.94 5.62
C ILE A 93 1.60 4.95 6.59
N ALA A 94 2.22 4.66 7.73
CA ALA A 94 1.68 3.74 8.72
C ALA A 94 0.38 4.26 9.35
N ASP A 95 0.34 5.53 9.73
CA ASP A 95 -0.84 6.18 10.31
C ASP A 95 -1.98 6.25 9.31
N THR A 96 -1.68 6.48 8.03
CA THR A 96 -2.67 6.44 6.94
C THR A 96 -3.31 5.05 6.84
N TYR A 97 -2.50 3.99 6.88
CA TYR A 97 -3.00 2.62 6.84
C TYR A 97 -3.82 2.27 8.09
N HIS A 98 -3.37 2.67 9.28
CA HIS A 98 -4.03 2.33 10.53
C HIS A 98 -5.30 3.13 10.82
N ASN A 99 -5.40 4.36 10.30
CA ASN A 99 -6.54 5.26 10.52
C ASN A 99 -7.47 5.34 9.30
N LEU A 100 -7.49 4.30 8.45
CA LEU A 100 -8.34 4.25 7.26
C LEU A 100 -9.80 4.59 7.63
N PRO A 101 -10.32 5.76 7.21
CA PRO A 101 -11.67 6.19 7.58
C PRO A 101 -12.73 5.25 7.01
N GLU A 102 -13.90 5.21 7.62
CA GLU A 102 -15.06 4.46 7.12
C GLU A 102 -15.69 5.24 5.96
N ILE A 103 -15.92 4.54 4.85
CA ILE A 103 -16.31 5.16 3.59
C ILE A 103 -17.37 4.25 3.01
N GLY A 104 -18.60 4.75 2.91
CA GLY A 104 -19.71 3.95 2.43
C GLY A 104 -19.55 3.64 0.95
N GLY A 105 -19.06 2.46 0.60
CA GLY A 105 -19.01 1.97 -0.78
C GLY A 105 -17.70 1.26 -1.15
N THR A 106 -17.73 0.60 -2.30
CA THR A 106 -16.58 -0.08 -2.94
C THR A 106 -15.64 0.96 -3.58
N GLU A 107 -15.11 1.90 -2.80
CA GLU A 107 -14.27 2.98 -3.33
C GLU A 107 -12.78 2.71 -3.12
N VAL A 108 -12.02 2.83 -4.20
CA VAL A 108 -10.55 2.80 -4.20
C VAL A 108 -10.06 4.17 -3.74
N TRP A 109 -9.53 4.23 -2.52
CA TRP A 109 -8.90 5.46 -2.02
C TRP A 109 -7.47 5.56 -2.54
N ILE A 110 -7.24 6.49 -3.44
CA ILE A 110 -5.88 6.90 -3.85
C ILE A 110 -5.54 8.15 -3.07
N LEU A 111 -4.81 7.99 -1.96
CA LEU A 111 -4.18 9.14 -1.33
C LEU A 111 -3.01 9.57 -2.20
N LYS A 112 -3.25 10.60 -3.02
CA LYS A 112 -2.21 11.34 -3.74
C LYS A 112 -1.66 12.41 -2.81
N ASN A 113 -0.33 12.46 -2.68
CA ASN A 113 0.41 13.46 -1.90
C ASN A 113 0.24 13.35 -0.38
N CYS A 114 0.64 12.22 0.19
CA CYS A 114 1.39 12.31 1.44
C CYS A 114 2.77 12.90 1.16
#